data_AF-A0A7Z7G7E6-F1
#
_entry.id   AF-A0A7Z7G7E6-F1
#
_cell.length_a   1.000
_cell.length_b   1.000
_cell.length_c   1.000
_cell.angle_alpha   90.00
_cell.angle_beta   90.00
_cell.angle_gamma   90.00
#
_symmetry.space_group_name_H-M   'P 1'
#
loop_
_entity.id
_entity.type
_entity.pdbx_description
1 polymer ?
#
loop_
_entity_poly.entity_id
_entity_poly.type
_entity_poly.pdbx_seq_one_letter_code
_entity_poly.pdbx_strand_id
1 'polypeptide(L)'
;MSFKSAPGTPPVKHNTPGQKLPSARGIRRACSKELYRTAKKLKVYISPELMKQAEELYYGKVIANLLWIGENRDNRKKLCEWWNADVSAEIATLWGVEVEPLQAAFKNAFGGYRL
;
A
#
# COMPACT_ATOMS: atom_id res chain seq x y z
N MET A 1 -42.79 12.38 0.60
CA MET A 1 -42.88 11.83 -0.77
C MET A 1 -41.54 11.22 -1.13
N SER A 2 -41.47 9.90 -1.31
CA SER A 2 -40.23 9.17 -1.62
C SER A 2 -39.94 9.23 -3.12
N PHE A 3 -38.83 9.83 -3.51
CA PHE A 3 -38.33 9.77 -4.88
C PHE A 3 -37.70 8.39 -5.13
N LYS A 4 -38.44 7.48 -5.75
CA LYS A 4 -37.88 6.24 -6.29
C LYS A 4 -36.98 6.59 -7.47
N SER A 5 -35.71 6.23 -7.39
CA SER A 5 -34.75 6.37 -8.49
C SER A 5 -35.12 5.40 -9.63
N ALA A 6 -35.09 5.89 -10.87
CA ALA A 6 -35.45 5.10 -12.05
C ALA A 6 -34.39 4.00 -12.35
N PRO A 7 -34.80 2.80 -12.82
CA PRO A 7 -33.89 1.72 -13.17
C PRO A 7 -33.09 2.08 -14.43
N GLY A 8 -31.75 2.06 -14.32
CA GLY A 8 -30.83 2.30 -15.45
C GLY A 8 -29.86 3.46 -15.29
N THR A 9 -29.94 4.24 -14.20
CA THR A 9 -28.98 5.32 -13.97
C THR A 9 -27.72 4.76 -13.30
N PRO A 10 -26.51 4.91 -13.89
CA PRO A 10 -25.29 4.53 -13.21
C PRO A 10 -25.14 5.34 -11.90
N PRO A 11 -24.62 4.74 -10.82
CA PRO A 11 -24.52 5.43 -9.54
C PRO A 11 -23.69 6.71 -9.69
N VAL A 12 -24.26 7.85 -9.29
CA VAL A 12 -23.58 9.14 -9.28
C VAL A 12 -22.38 9.04 -8.34
N LYS A 13 -21.18 9.03 -8.90
CA LYS A 13 -19.94 9.13 -8.11
C LYS A 13 -19.90 10.52 -7.49
N HIS A 14 -20.15 10.60 -6.19
CA HIS A 14 -19.89 11.81 -5.41
C HIS A 14 -18.37 12.06 -5.34
N ASN A 15 -17.82 12.72 -6.36
CA ASN A 15 -16.49 13.32 -6.28
C ASN A 15 -16.58 14.52 -5.33
N THR A 16 -16.31 14.30 -4.03
CA THR A 16 -16.11 15.42 -3.11
C THR A 16 -14.81 16.15 -3.52
N PRO A 17 -14.83 17.45 -3.83
CA PRO A 17 -13.61 18.21 -4.09
C PRO A 17 -12.86 18.42 -2.77
N GLY A 18 -11.54 18.20 -2.78
CA GLY A 18 -10.69 18.10 -1.59
C GLY A 18 -10.36 16.64 -1.32
N GLN A 19 -9.18 16.19 -1.75
CA GLN A 19 -8.78 14.79 -1.72
C GLN A 19 -8.81 14.25 -0.29
N LYS A 20 -9.90 13.57 0.07
CA LYS A 20 -10.02 12.92 1.37
C LYS A 20 -8.93 11.87 1.51
N LEU A 21 -8.21 11.92 2.63
CA LEU A 21 -7.25 10.89 3.01
C LEU A 21 -7.91 9.49 2.92
N PRO A 22 -7.15 8.45 2.55
CA PRO A 22 -7.70 7.11 2.49
C PRO A 22 -8.20 6.66 3.86
N SER A 23 -9.28 5.87 3.87
CA SER A 23 -9.77 5.27 5.12
C SER A 23 -8.76 4.24 5.66
N ALA A 24 -8.77 4.00 6.97
CA ALA A 24 -7.93 2.98 7.61
C ALA A 24 -8.05 1.59 6.93
N ARG A 25 -9.28 1.20 6.55
CA ARG A 25 -9.52 -0.04 5.79
C ARG A 25 -8.88 -0.02 4.41
N GLY A 26 -8.93 1.12 3.72
CA GLY A 26 -8.30 1.32 2.43
C GLY A 26 -6.78 1.16 2.52
N ILE A 27 -6.17 1.77 3.54
CA ILE A 27 -4.72 1.67 3.80
C ILE A 27 -4.32 0.21 4.07
N ARG A 28 -5.02 -0.48 4.99
CA ARG A 28 -4.73 -1.91 5.29
C ARG A 28 -4.77 -2.78 4.04
N ARG A 29 -5.77 -2.58 3.18
CA ARG A 29 -5.89 -3.32 1.92
C ARG A 29 -4.76 -3.02 0.93
N ALA A 30 -4.31 -1.76 0.87
CA ALA A 30 -3.17 -1.39 0.05
C ALA A 30 -1.89 -2.05 0.54
N CYS A 31 -1.57 -1.91 1.84
CA CYS A 31 -0.40 -2.54 2.46
C CYS A 31 -0.35 -4.06 2.24
N SER A 32 -1.46 -4.75 2.49
CA SER A 32 -1.55 -6.21 2.28
C SER A 32 -1.31 -6.60 0.82
N LYS A 33 -1.93 -5.90 -0.13
CA LYS A 33 -1.76 -6.16 -1.56
C LYS A 33 -0.34 -5.90 -2.04
N GLU A 34 0.30 -4.85 -1.53
CA GLU A 34 1.67 -4.47 -1.87
C GLU A 34 2.68 -5.50 -1.34
N LEU A 35 2.58 -5.90 -0.08
CA LEU A 35 3.45 -6.91 0.52
C LEU A 35 3.27 -8.29 -0.11
N TYR A 36 2.03 -8.71 -0.36
CA TYR A 36 1.76 -9.97 -1.05
C TYR A 36 2.40 -10.01 -2.45
N ARG A 37 2.27 -8.93 -3.22
CA ARG A 37 2.90 -8.82 -4.55
C ARG A 37 4.41 -8.81 -4.47
N THR A 38 4.96 -8.18 -3.45
CA THR A 38 6.40 -8.12 -3.19
C THR A 38 6.96 -9.51 -2.89
N ALA A 39 6.35 -10.25 -1.95
CA ALA A 39 6.72 -11.63 -1.65
C ALA A 39 6.61 -12.54 -2.88
N LYS A 40 5.55 -12.39 -3.67
CA LYS A 40 5.38 -13.13 -4.94
C LYS A 40 6.49 -12.79 -5.95
N LYS A 41 6.94 -11.54 -6.02
CA LYS A 41 8.02 -11.10 -6.93
C LYS A 41 9.38 -11.63 -6.47
N LEU A 42 9.62 -11.70 -5.17
CA LEU A 42 10.79 -12.34 -4.54
C LEU A 42 10.82 -13.85 -4.72
N LYS A 43 9.68 -14.49 -5.04
CA LYS A 43 9.52 -15.95 -5.13
C LYS A 43 9.84 -16.66 -3.80
N VAL A 44 9.58 -15.98 -2.68
CA VAL A 44 9.75 -16.54 -1.33
C VAL A 44 8.38 -16.90 -0.75
N TYR A 45 8.34 -17.98 0.01
CA TYR A 45 7.19 -18.31 0.84
C TYR A 45 7.31 -17.57 2.17
N ILE A 46 6.30 -16.76 2.51
CA ILE A 46 6.17 -16.10 3.81
C ILE A 46 4.97 -16.74 4.51
N SER A 47 5.15 -17.18 5.75
CA SER A 47 4.06 -17.77 6.52
C SER A 47 2.95 -16.72 6.74
N PRO A 48 1.69 -17.14 6.92
CA PRO A 48 0.58 -16.20 7.17
C PRO A 48 0.83 -15.29 8.38
N GLU A 49 1.51 -15.81 9.41
CA GLU A 49 1.84 -15.05 10.62
C GLU A 49 2.88 -13.96 10.34
N LEU A 50 3.98 -14.27 9.65
CA LEU A 50 5.00 -13.29 9.29
C LEU A 50 4.48 -12.25 8.28
N MET A 51 3.57 -12.64 7.39
CA MET A 51 2.91 -11.69 6.49
C MET A 51 2.04 -10.71 7.29
N LYS A 52 1.22 -11.21 8.22
CA LYS A 52 0.37 -10.37 9.07
C LYS A 52 1.19 -9.39 9.92
N GLN A 53 2.28 -9.85 10.52
CA GLN A 53 3.18 -8.99 11.29
C GLN A 53 3.80 -7.88 10.42
N ALA A 54 4.22 -8.21 9.19
CA ALA A 54 4.74 -7.22 8.25
C ALA A 54 3.66 -6.21 7.80
N GLU A 55 2.43 -6.67 7.58
CA GLU A 55 1.30 -5.80 7.23
C GLU A 55 0.96 -4.83 8.35
N GLU A 56 0.97 -5.28 9.61
CA GLU A 56 0.73 -4.44 10.78
C GLU A 56 1.82 -3.39 10.97
N LEU A 57 3.09 -3.80 10.82
CA LEU A 57 4.25 -2.91 10.86
C LEU A 57 4.17 -1.84 9.77
N TYR A 58 3.94 -2.27 8.53
CA TYR A 58 3.85 -1.35 7.39
C TYR A 58 2.67 -0.40 7.53
N TYR A 59 1.49 -0.91 7.92
CA TYR A 59 0.32 -0.10 8.21
C TYR A 59 0.61 0.96 9.29
N GLY A 60 1.26 0.57 10.39
CA GLY A 60 1.64 1.49 11.46
C GLY A 60 2.49 2.65 10.97
N LYS A 61 3.52 2.36 10.15
CA LYS A 61 4.39 3.38 9.55
C LYS A 61 3.65 4.29 8.57
N VAL A 62 2.69 3.75 7.81
CA VAL A 62 1.84 4.56 6.92
C VAL A 62 0.94 5.50 7.71
N ILE A 63 0.32 5.03 8.79
CA ILE A 63 -0.53 5.88 9.65
C ILE A 63 0.28 6.99 10.32
N ALA A 64 1.49 6.68 10.80
CA ALA A 64 2.38 7.67 11.40
C ALA A 64 2.77 8.79 10.41
N ASN A 65 2.84 8.48 9.11
CA ASN A 65 3.20 9.41 8.04
C ASN A 65 2.01 9.79 7.14
N LEU A 66 0.76 9.63 7.62
CA LEU A 66 -0.44 9.66 6.79
C LEU A 66 -0.60 10.96 5.99
N LEU A 67 -0.32 12.11 6.60
CA LEU A 67 -0.43 13.41 5.94
C LEU A 67 0.56 13.53 4.78
N TRP A 68 1.84 13.23 5.04
CA TRP A 68 2.90 13.27 4.04
C TRP A 68 2.67 12.25 2.91
N ILE A 69 2.24 11.03 3.23
CA ILE A 69 1.89 10.02 2.22
C ILE A 69 0.70 10.49 1.39
N GLY A 70 -0.29 11.13 2.01
CA GLY A 70 -1.43 11.75 1.34
C GLY A 70 -1.01 12.83 0.34
N GLU A 71 -0.08 13.71 0.72
CA GLU A 71 0.48 14.76 -0.15
C GLU A 71 1.30 14.19 -1.30
N ASN A 72 2.02 13.09 -1.08
CA ASN A 72 2.93 12.48 -2.05
C ASN A 72 2.32 11.28 -2.78
N ARG A 73 1.01 11.04 -2.65
CA ARG A 73 0.30 9.85 -3.16
C ARG A 73 0.49 9.60 -4.66
N ASP A 74 0.64 10.67 -5.45
CA ASP A 74 0.82 10.62 -6.90
C ASP A 74 2.31 10.51 -7.29
N ASN A 75 3.23 10.74 -6.35
CA ASN A 75 4.67 10.61 -6.54
C ASN A 75 5.18 9.24 -6.06
N ARG A 76 4.95 8.23 -6.90
CA ARG A 76 5.34 6.84 -6.60
C ARG A 76 6.84 6.65 -6.32
N LYS A 77 7.70 7.43 -6.98
CA LYS A 77 9.15 7.36 -6.74
C LYS A 77 9.47 7.74 -5.29
N LYS A 78 8.92 8.87 -4.82
CA LYS A 78 9.12 9.35 -3.45
C LYS A 78 8.52 8.42 -2.40
N LEU A 79 7.39 7.78 -2.70
CA LEU A 79 6.82 6.75 -1.83
C LEU A 79 7.69 5.49 -1.75
N CYS A 80 8.28 5.05 -2.87
CA CYS A 80 9.24 3.94 -2.87
C CYS A 80 10.52 4.30 -2.11
N GLU A 81 11.06 5.50 -2.30
CA GLU A 81 12.25 5.97 -1.56
C GLU A 81 11.98 5.99 -0.05
N TRP A 82 10.82 6.49 0.37
CA TRP A 82 10.39 6.43 1.77
C TRP A 82 10.26 4.99 2.27
N TRP A 83 9.66 4.09 1.48
CA TRP A 83 9.55 2.68 1.86
C TRP A 83 10.92 2.02 2.07
N ASN A 84 11.86 2.30 1.17
CA ASN A 84 13.23 1.81 1.25
C ASN A 84 13.97 2.35 2.49
N ALA A 85 13.71 3.59 2.87
CA ALA A 85 14.35 4.22 4.04
C ALA A 85 13.75 3.72 5.36
N ASP A 86 12.42 3.69 5.46
CA ASP A 86 11.74 3.60 6.76
C ASP A 86 11.12 2.23 7.03
N VAL A 87 10.90 1.41 6.01
CA VAL A 87 10.10 0.17 6.14
C VAL A 87 10.91 -1.08 5.79
N SER A 88 11.74 -1.04 4.75
CA SER A 88 12.29 -2.25 4.14
C SER A 88 13.19 -3.06 5.07
N ALA A 89 14.00 -2.41 5.91
CA ALA A 89 14.97 -3.10 6.77
C ALA A 89 14.28 -3.98 7.84
N GLU A 90 13.20 -3.47 8.44
CA GLU A 90 12.45 -4.22 9.45
C GLU A 90 11.69 -5.39 8.82
N ILE A 91 11.10 -5.21 7.64
CA ILE A 91 10.44 -6.30 6.91
C ILE A 91 11.44 -7.35 6.44
N ALA A 92 12.61 -6.93 5.94
CA ALA A 92 13.68 -7.83 5.55
C ALA A 92 14.12 -8.73 6.72
N THR A 93 14.31 -8.12 7.90
CA THR A 93 14.64 -8.83 9.13
C THR A 93 13.54 -9.81 9.52
N LEU A 94 12.27 -9.37 9.49
CA LEU A 94 11.12 -10.19 9.84
C LEU A 94 10.95 -11.40 8.91
N TRP A 95 11.21 -11.22 7.62
CA TRP A 95 11.07 -12.28 6.61
C TRP A 95 12.34 -13.10 6.41
N GLY A 96 13.46 -12.71 7.03
CA GLY A 96 14.75 -13.36 6.83
C GLY A 96 15.26 -13.28 5.39
N VAL A 97 15.08 -12.12 4.74
CA VAL A 97 15.51 -11.87 3.36
C VAL A 97 16.48 -10.70 3.28
N GLU A 98 17.26 -10.62 2.21
CA GLU A 98 18.14 -9.48 1.95
C GLU A 98 17.35 -8.20 1.62
N VAL A 99 17.84 -7.06 2.12
CA VAL A 99 17.17 -5.76 1.98
C VAL A 99 17.12 -5.30 0.52
N GLU A 100 18.23 -5.40 -0.21
CA GLU A 100 18.31 -4.92 -1.61
C GLU A 100 17.33 -5.67 -2.56
N PRO A 101 17.29 -7.01 -2.58
CA PRO A 101 16.29 -7.74 -3.35
C PRO A 101 14.85 -7.39 -2.95
N LEU A 102 14.58 -7.20 -1.66
CA LEU A 102 13.27 -6.82 -1.15
C LEU A 102 12.85 -5.43 -1.67
N GLN A 103 13.74 -4.44 -1.60
CA GLN A 103 13.50 -3.09 -2.14
C GLN A 103 13.25 -3.13 -3.65
N ALA A 104 14.04 -3.90 -4.41
CA ALA A 104 13.85 -4.06 -5.84
C ALA A 104 12.51 -4.74 -6.16
N ALA A 105 12.12 -5.77 -5.40
CA ALA A 105 10.85 -6.45 -5.56
C ALA A 105 9.67 -5.52 -5.24
N PHE A 106 9.77 -4.72 -4.17
CA PHE A 106 8.75 -3.75 -3.77
C PHE A 106 8.59 -2.67 -4.84
N LYS A 107 9.70 -2.06 -5.30
CA LYS A 107 9.69 -1.07 -6.39
C LYS A 107 8.95 -1.59 -7.63
N ASN A 108 9.23 -2.83 -8.03
CA ASN A 108 8.55 -3.48 -9.16
C ASN A 108 7.06 -3.74 -8.90
N ALA A 109 6.69 -4.15 -7.69
CA ALA A 109 5.31 -4.46 -7.31
C ALA A 109 4.44 -3.20 -7.16
N PHE A 110 5.02 -2.12 -6.64
CA PHE A 110 4.37 -0.85 -6.34
C PHE A 110 4.32 0.09 -7.55
N GLY A 111 5.44 0.24 -8.26
CA GLY A 111 5.61 1.17 -9.37
C GLY A 111 5.11 0.70 -10.72
N GLY A 112 5.09 -0.62 -10.95
CA GLY A 112 5.13 -1.19 -12.29
C GLY A 112 6.51 -1.01 -12.94
N TYR A 113 6.70 -1.53 -14.16
CA TYR A 113 7.98 -1.53 -14.90
C TYR A 113 8.53 -0.14 -15.31
N ARG A 114 8.14 0.97 -14.66
CA ARG A 114 8.45 2.35 -15.08
C ARG A 114 8.85 3.31 -13.94
N LEU A 115 9.36 2.82 -12.81
CA LEU A 115 10.00 3.67 -11.77
C LEU A 115 11.52 3.67 -11.86
#